data_AF-A0AAV5DQ65-F1
#
_entry.id   AF-A0AAV5DQ65-F1
#
_cell.length_a   1.000
_cell.length_b   1.000
_cell.length_c   1.000
_cell.angle_alpha   90.00
_cell.angle_beta   90.00
_cell.angle_gamma   90.00
#
_symmetry.space_group_name_H-M   'P 1'
#
loop_
_entity.id
_entity.type
_entity.pdbx_description
1 polymer ?
#
loop_
_entity_poly.entity_id
_entity_poly.type
_entity_poly.pdbx_seq_one_letter_code
_entity_poly.pdbx_strand_id
1 'polypeptide(L)'
;MPAEGVELTPKSELLARDEIIRIANLFVTSGVDKIRLTGGEPTVRKDIEDICLHLSRLKGLKTLAMTTNGIVLSKKLPKLKECGLNALNISLDTLVPAKFEFMTRRKGHSKVMESIDAAVELGYNPVKVSLREPIRAGVDDAGLKEIIGAAVKRKKAKHAGMFDIAKTANRPMIHIGG
;
A
#
# COMPACT_ATOMS: atom_id res chain seq x y z
N MET A 1 10.43 15.79 -3.69
CA MET A 1 11.56 15.58 -2.77
C MET A 1 12.71 16.48 -3.22
N PRO A 2 13.48 17.13 -2.31
CA PRO A 2 14.58 18.02 -2.69
C PRO A 2 15.66 17.29 -3.49
N ALA A 3 16.44 18.00 -4.30
CA ALA A 3 17.51 17.41 -5.13
C ALA A 3 18.59 16.71 -4.28
N GLU A 4 18.82 17.23 -3.07
CA GLU A 4 19.89 16.79 -2.16
C GLU A 4 19.42 15.68 -1.20
N GLY A 5 18.18 15.20 -1.35
CA GLY A 5 17.58 14.28 -0.40
C GLY A 5 16.96 15.02 0.79
N VAL A 6 16.61 14.26 1.83
CA VAL A 6 16.09 14.80 3.10
C VAL A 6 17.04 14.28 4.17
N GLU A 7 17.52 15.15 5.05
CA GLU A 7 18.31 14.71 6.20
C GLU A 7 17.51 13.68 7.00
N LEU A 8 18.15 12.53 7.23
CA LEU A 8 17.52 11.45 7.98
C LEU A 8 17.54 11.81 9.45
N THR A 9 16.39 11.69 10.10
CA THR A 9 16.28 11.86 11.56
C THR A 9 17.32 10.96 12.27
N PRO A 10 18.09 11.49 13.22
CA PRO A 10 19.05 10.71 14.00
C PRO A 10 18.37 9.50 14.64
N LYS A 11 19.07 8.37 14.70
CA LYS A 11 18.52 7.12 15.26
C LYS A 11 18.04 7.28 16.71
N SER A 12 18.68 8.15 17.48
CA SER A 12 18.34 8.43 18.89
C SER A 12 16.98 9.12 19.07
N GLU A 13 16.47 9.77 18.02
CA GLU A 13 15.18 10.46 18.05
C GLU A 13 14.05 9.60 17.45
N LEU A 14 14.39 8.45 16.86
CA LEU A 14 13.41 7.51 16.34
C LEU A 14 12.96 6.57 17.45
N LEU A 15 11.65 6.34 17.53
CA LEU A 15 11.10 5.32 18.42
C LEU A 15 11.74 3.95 18.12
N ALA A 16 12.26 3.33 19.18
CA ALA A 16 12.75 1.98 19.16
C ALA A 16 11.60 1.01 18.85
N ARG A 17 11.95 -0.18 18.34
CA ARG A 17 10.99 -1.23 18.00
C ARG A 17 10.04 -1.52 19.16
N ASP A 18 10.57 -1.68 20.36
CA ASP A 18 9.81 -2.08 21.54
C ASP A 18 8.88 -0.95 22.02
N GLU A 19 9.27 0.31 21.83
CA GLU A 19 8.41 1.48 22.09
C GLU A 19 7.22 1.52 21.11
N ILE A 20 7.46 1.25 19.83
CA ILE A 20 6.40 1.16 18.81
C ILE A 20 5.40 0.06 19.18
N ILE A 21 5.90 -1.12 19.55
CA ILE A 21 5.04 -2.25 19.93
C ILE A 21 4.23 -1.91 21.18
N ARG A 22 4.86 -1.29 22.19
CA ARG A 22 4.19 -0.87 23.43
C ARG A 22 3.05 0.10 23.13
N ILE A 23 3.32 1.15 22.35
CA ILE A 23 2.30 2.16 21.99
C ILE A 23 1.19 1.52 21.15
N ALA A 24 1.54 0.69 20.17
CA ALA A 24 0.56 -0.02 19.35
C ALA A 24 -0.36 -0.92 20.19
N ASN A 25 0.19 -1.66 21.16
CA ASN A 25 -0.60 -2.50 22.05
C ASN A 25 -1.60 -1.67 22.89
N LEU A 26 -1.18 -0.50 23.40
CA LEU A 26 -2.08 0.40 24.13
C LEU A 26 -3.23 0.90 23.26
N PHE A 27 -2.95 1.28 22.01
CA PHE A 27 -4.00 1.67 21.07
C PHE A 27 -4.95 0.53 20.72
N VAL A 28 -4.42 -0.66 20.45
CA VAL A 28 -5.24 -1.82 20.07
C VAL A 28 -6.13 -2.28 21.22
N THR A 29 -5.60 -2.29 22.45
CA THR A 29 -6.40 -2.58 23.65
C THR A 29 -7.44 -1.50 23.94
N SER A 30 -7.25 -0.28 23.43
CA SER A 30 -8.22 0.81 23.48
C SER A 30 -9.23 0.80 22.31
N GLY A 31 -9.21 -0.23 21.45
CA GLY A 31 -10.18 -0.43 20.37
C GLY A 31 -9.69 -0.08 18.96
N VAL A 32 -8.43 0.30 18.77
CA VAL A 32 -7.85 0.48 17.44
C VAL A 32 -7.70 -0.89 16.76
N ASP A 33 -8.37 -1.09 15.64
CA ASP A 33 -8.29 -2.35 14.88
C ASP A 33 -7.44 -2.25 13.60
N LYS A 34 -6.85 -1.07 13.34
CA LYS A 34 -6.04 -0.80 12.15
C LYS A 34 -4.81 0.04 12.46
N ILE A 35 -3.66 -0.46 12.06
CA ILE A 35 -2.38 0.24 12.11
C ILE A 35 -1.84 0.41 10.69
N ARG A 36 -1.29 1.59 10.39
CA ARG A 36 -0.64 1.88 9.11
C ARG A 36 0.80 2.32 9.33
N LEU A 37 1.73 1.53 8.79
CA LEU A 37 3.14 1.85 8.73
C LEU A 37 3.39 2.83 7.57
N THR A 38 4.00 3.97 7.91
CA THR A 38 4.30 5.07 6.99
C THR A 38 5.55 5.81 7.47
N GLY A 39 5.80 7.03 7.00
CA GLY A 39 6.96 7.86 7.29
C GLY A 39 7.46 8.52 6.01
N GLY A 40 8.79 8.59 5.84
CA GLY A 40 9.40 8.80 4.54
C GLY A 40 9.20 7.57 3.65
N GLU A 41 10.07 6.56 3.80
CA GLU A 41 9.90 5.26 3.17
C GLU A 41 10.06 4.14 4.22
N PRO A 42 8.97 3.45 4.62
CA PRO A 42 9.04 2.47 5.71
C PRO A 42 9.95 1.28 5.39
N THR A 43 10.12 0.92 4.12
CA THR A 43 10.99 -0.20 3.72
C THR A 43 12.49 0.05 3.91
N VAL A 44 12.89 1.31 4.18
CA VAL A 44 14.28 1.68 4.53
C VAL A 44 14.63 1.27 5.96
N ARG A 45 13.63 1.14 6.83
CA ARG A 45 13.83 0.74 8.22
C ARG A 45 14.24 -0.74 8.29
N LYS A 46 15.42 -1.03 8.87
CA LYS A 46 16.03 -2.37 8.86
C LYS A 46 15.19 -3.43 9.56
N ASP A 47 14.55 -3.07 10.66
CA ASP A 47 13.71 -3.91 11.52
C ASP A 47 12.22 -3.89 11.14
N ILE A 48 11.86 -3.40 9.94
CA ILE A 48 10.45 -3.26 9.52
C ILE A 48 9.70 -4.60 9.50
N GLU A 49 10.38 -5.69 9.11
CA GLU A 49 9.81 -7.04 9.05
C GLU A 49 9.49 -7.55 10.46
N ASP A 50 10.39 -7.31 11.42
CA ASP A 50 10.18 -7.64 12.83
C ASP A 50 9.05 -6.82 13.45
N ILE A 51 8.98 -5.51 13.14
CA ILE A 51 7.88 -4.65 13.57
C ILE A 51 6.55 -5.22 13.06
N CYS A 52 6.47 -5.57 11.77
CA CYS A 52 5.25 -6.15 11.20
C CYS A 52 4.85 -7.43 11.94
N LEU A 53 5.81 -8.31 12.19
CA LEU A 53 5.57 -9.59 12.86
C LEU A 53 5.04 -9.43 14.29
N HIS A 54 5.54 -8.47 15.05
CA HIS A 54 5.06 -8.22 16.41
C HIS A 54 3.69 -7.54 16.40
N LEU A 55 3.48 -6.58 15.51
CA LEU A 55 2.20 -5.88 15.39
C LEU A 55 1.07 -6.82 14.95
N SER A 56 1.32 -7.73 14.01
CA SER A 56 0.29 -8.67 13.53
C SER A 56 -0.17 -9.68 14.59
N ARG A 57 0.61 -9.87 15.66
CA ARG A 57 0.27 -10.73 16.81
C ARG A 57 -0.57 -10.02 17.87
N LEU A 58 -0.79 -8.70 17.75
CA LEU A 58 -1.62 -7.95 18.68
C LEU A 58 -3.08 -8.39 18.57
N LYS A 59 -3.62 -8.96 19.65
CA LYS A 59 -5.02 -9.38 19.72
C LYS A 59 -5.93 -8.15 19.55
N GLY A 60 -6.82 -8.19 18.57
CA GLY A 60 -7.74 -7.09 18.24
C GLY A 60 -7.32 -6.29 16.99
N LEU A 61 -6.07 -6.40 16.54
CA LEU A 61 -5.63 -5.79 15.30
C LEU A 61 -6.14 -6.61 14.11
N LYS A 62 -7.00 -6.01 13.28
CA LYS A 62 -7.55 -6.64 12.06
C LYS A 62 -6.76 -6.29 10.82
N THR A 63 -6.27 -5.05 10.75
CA THR A 63 -5.58 -4.53 9.54
C THR A 63 -4.20 -3.99 9.90
N LEU A 64 -3.16 -4.60 9.33
CA LEU A 64 -1.82 -4.04 9.30
C LEU A 64 -1.54 -3.57 7.88
N ALA A 65 -1.47 -2.26 7.71
CA ALA A 65 -1.29 -1.60 6.42
C ALA A 65 0.09 -0.97 6.29
N MET A 66 0.58 -0.80 5.07
CA MET A 66 1.78 -0.02 4.78
C MET A 66 1.53 0.96 3.63
N THR A 67 2.13 2.15 3.70
CA THR A 67 2.22 3.09 2.58
C THR A 67 3.68 3.24 2.15
N THR A 68 3.98 2.99 0.88
CA THR A 68 5.35 2.94 0.34
C THR A 68 5.39 3.53 -1.08
N ASN A 69 6.56 3.98 -1.52
CA ASN A 69 6.84 4.33 -2.91
C ASN A 69 7.00 3.10 -3.82
N GLY A 70 7.11 1.90 -3.25
CA GLY A 70 7.13 0.65 -4.01
C GLY A 70 8.45 0.30 -4.70
N ILE A 71 9.49 1.14 -4.67
CA ILE A 71 10.72 0.90 -5.47
C ILE A 71 11.48 -0.37 -5.04
N VAL A 72 11.48 -0.68 -3.75
CA VAL A 72 12.17 -1.86 -3.19
C VAL A 72 11.20 -2.90 -2.64
N LEU A 73 9.89 -2.70 -2.85
CA LEU A 73 8.84 -3.46 -2.18
C LEU A 73 8.82 -4.92 -2.66
N SER A 74 8.91 -5.17 -3.97
CA SER A 74 8.82 -6.51 -4.57
C SER A 74 9.70 -7.55 -3.88
N LYS A 75 10.93 -7.18 -3.51
CA LYS A 75 11.88 -8.07 -2.82
C LYS A 75 11.48 -8.41 -1.38
N LYS A 76 10.85 -7.46 -0.67
CA LYS A 76 10.44 -7.61 0.74
C LYS A 76 9.02 -8.15 0.90
N LEU A 77 8.23 -8.08 -0.16
CA LEU A 77 6.79 -8.34 -0.14
C LEU A 77 6.39 -9.73 0.35
N PRO A 78 7.07 -10.83 -0.05
CA PRO A 78 6.76 -12.15 0.47
C PRO A 78 6.96 -12.21 1.99
N LYS A 79 8.08 -11.66 2.48
CA LYS A 79 8.39 -11.68 3.91
C LYS A 79 7.45 -10.80 4.72
N LEU A 80 7.10 -9.63 4.21
CA LEU A 80 6.11 -8.74 4.83
C LEU A 80 4.72 -9.40 4.92
N LYS A 81 4.33 -10.18 3.90
CA LYS A 81 3.08 -10.96 3.92
C LYS A 81 3.10 -12.01 5.02
N GLU A 82 4.19 -12.78 5.14
CA GLU A 82 4.39 -13.75 6.22
C GLU A 82 4.32 -13.10 7.60
N CYS A 83 4.86 -11.89 7.73
CA CYS A 83 4.81 -11.10 8.96
C CYS A 83 3.41 -10.53 9.26
N GLY A 84 2.39 -10.78 8.42
CA GLY A 84 1.00 -10.40 8.64
C GLY A 84 0.62 -9.04 8.06
N LEU A 85 1.44 -8.42 7.22
CA LEU A 85 1.04 -7.24 6.45
C LEU A 85 -0.07 -7.66 5.47
N ASN A 86 -1.25 -7.03 5.58
CA ASN A 86 -2.43 -7.44 4.82
C ASN A 86 -3.05 -6.35 3.95
N ALA A 87 -2.60 -5.10 4.07
CA ALA A 87 -3.04 -4.00 3.22
C ALA A 87 -1.87 -3.14 2.72
N LEU A 88 -1.93 -2.72 1.45
CA LEU A 88 -0.87 -1.93 0.82
C LEU A 88 -1.43 -0.70 0.11
N ASN A 89 -0.76 0.43 0.33
CA ASN A 89 -0.89 1.63 -0.47
C ASN A 89 0.45 1.89 -1.16
N ILE A 90 0.48 1.82 -2.49
CA ILE A 90 1.66 2.12 -3.29
C ILE A 90 1.46 3.49 -3.93
N SER A 91 2.42 4.39 -3.74
CA SER A 91 2.39 5.73 -4.32
C SER A 91 3.00 5.67 -5.72
N LEU A 92 2.27 6.15 -6.73
CA LEU A 92 2.72 6.17 -8.12
C LEU A 92 2.28 7.48 -8.78
N ASP A 93 3.26 8.31 -9.13
CA ASP A 93 3.01 9.69 -9.59
C ASP A 93 2.52 9.74 -11.05
N THR A 94 2.89 8.76 -11.87
CA THR A 94 2.54 8.68 -13.29
C THR A 94 2.77 7.27 -13.81
N LEU A 95 2.05 6.90 -14.88
CA LEU A 95 2.28 5.68 -15.65
C LEU A 95 3.30 5.86 -16.78
N VAL A 96 3.74 7.09 -17.04
CA VAL A 96 4.69 7.40 -18.10
C VAL A 96 6.11 7.36 -17.50
N PRO A 97 6.97 6.40 -17.90
CA PRO A 97 8.29 6.23 -17.26
C PRO A 97 9.15 7.49 -17.31
N ALA A 98 9.17 8.21 -18.45
CA ALA A 98 9.94 9.45 -18.60
C ALA A 98 9.46 10.55 -17.65
N LYS A 99 8.14 10.70 -17.45
CA LYS A 99 7.57 11.65 -16.49
C LYS A 99 7.88 11.23 -15.05
N PHE A 100 7.94 9.93 -14.77
CA PHE A 100 8.25 9.42 -13.43
C PHE A 100 9.66 9.84 -13.02
N GLU A 101 10.65 9.63 -13.89
CA GLU A 101 12.03 10.02 -13.61
C GLU A 101 12.17 11.54 -13.44
N PHE A 102 11.45 12.31 -14.24
CA PHE A 102 11.41 13.78 -14.13
C PHE A 102 10.83 14.24 -12.78
N MET A 103 9.69 13.70 -12.35
CA MET A 103 9.02 14.12 -11.12
C MET A 103 9.71 13.62 -9.85
N THR A 104 10.09 12.34 -9.83
CA THR A 104 10.71 11.71 -8.66
C THR A 104 12.22 11.96 -8.58
N ARG A 105 12.82 12.47 -9.66
CA ARG A 105 14.27 12.67 -9.85
C ARG A 105 15.07 11.38 -9.71
N ARG A 106 14.42 10.22 -9.89
CA ARG A 106 14.99 8.90 -9.69
C ARG A 106 14.45 7.90 -10.71
N LYS A 107 15.31 6.98 -11.15
CA LYS A 107 14.87 5.79 -11.89
C LYS A 107 14.15 4.84 -10.93
N GLY A 108 13.09 4.19 -11.39
CA GLY A 108 12.36 3.25 -10.54
C GLY A 108 10.97 2.86 -11.00
N HIS A 109 10.42 3.50 -12.04
CA HIS A 109 9.07 3.22 -12.53
C HIS A 109 8.80 1.72 -12.73
N SER A 110 9.69 1.00 -13.43
CA SER A 110 9.53 -0.45 -13.65
C SER A 110 9.45 -1.23 -12.34
N LYS A 111 10.28 -0.89 -11.35
CA LYS A 111 10.29 -1.55 -10.03
C LYS A 111 9.02 -1.30 -9.23
N VAL A 112 8.41 -0.12 -9.37
CA VAL A 112 7.12 0.19 -8.75
C VAL A 112 6.03 -0.65 -9.40
N MET A 113 6.03 -0.75 -10.74
CA MET A 113 5.08 -1.61 -11.47
C MET A 113 5.24 -3.09 -11.08
N GLU A 114 6.47 -3.61 -11.06
CA GLU A 114 6.77 -4.97 -10.57
C GLU A 114 6.25 -5.20 -9.15
N SER A 115 6.34 -4.19 -8.27
CA SER A 115 5.85 -4.29 -6.90
C SER A 115 4.32 -4.26 -6.80
N ILE A 116 3.65 -3.53 -7.70
CA ILE A 116 2.18 -3.56 -7.80
C ILE A 116 1.74 -4.95 -8.28
N ASP A 117 2.36 -5.47 -9.33
CA ASP A 117 2.01 -6.76 -9.90
C ASP A 117 2.27 -7.89 -8.88
N ALA A 118 3.44 -7.90 -8.23
CA ALA A 118 3.76 -8.86 -7.15
C ALA A 118 2.78 -8.78 -5.97
N ALA A 119 2.31 -7.58 -5.61
CA ALA A 119 1.31 -7.42 -4.55
C ALA A 119 -0.04 -8.05 -4.93
N VAL A 120 -0.46 -7.87 -6.17
CA VAL A 120 -1.69 -8.47 -6.69
C VAL A 120 -1.56 -10.00 -6.74
N GLU A 121 -0.42 -10.53 -7.19
CA GLU A 121 -0.14 -11.96 -7.25
C GLU A 121 -0.11 -12.63 -5.87
N LEU A 122 0.50 -11.97 -4.87
CA LEU A 122 0.51 -12.42 -3.47
C LEU A 122 -0.83 -12.25 -2.74
N GLY A 123 -1.89 -11.88 -3.48
CA GLY A 123 -3.25 -11.80 -2.96
C GLY A 123 -3.46 -10.69 -1.94
N TYR A 124 -2.73 -9.58 -2.03
CA TYR A 124 -3.10 -8.38 -1.29
C TYR A 124 -4.43 -7.84 -1.84
N ASN A 125 -5.43 -7.68 -0.97
CA ASN A 125 -6.73 -7.15 -1.38
C ASN A 125 -7.32 -6.27 -0.26
N PRO A 126 -7.38 -4.94 -0.43
CA PRO A 126 -7.02 -4.19 -1.63
C PRO A 126 -5.52 -3.83 -1.71
N VAL A 127 -4.96 -3.86 -2.92
CA VAL A 127 -3.80 -3.03 -3.30
C VAL A 127 -4.33 -1.68 -3.77
N LYS A 128 -3.92 -0.59 -3.13
CA LYS A 128 -4.35 0.77 -3.49
C LYS A 128 -3.20 1.53 -4.14
N VAL A 129 -3.50 2.21 -5.24
CA VAL A 129 -2.60 3.21 -5.83
C VAL A 129 -3.05 4.61 -5.37
N SER A 130 -2.13 5.44 -4.89
CA SER A 130 -2.41 6.81 -4.45
C SER A 130 -2.41 7.78 -5.64
N LEU A 131 -3.43 8.65 -5.71
CA LEU A 131 -3.50 9.76 -6.67
C LEU A 131 -3.05 11.11 -6.06
N ARG A 132 -2.67 11.13 -4.79
CA ARG A 132 -2.32 12.37 -4.08
C ARG A 132 -1.09 13.03 -4.70
N GLU A 133 -0.09 12.24 -5.04
CA GLU A 133 1.16 12.71 -5.61
C GLU A 133 1.00 13.20 -7.06
N PRO A 134 0.30 12.48 -7.97
CA PRO A 134 -0.06 13.01 -9.28
C PRO A 134 -0.79 14.36 -9.22
N ILE A 135 -1.78 14.50 -8.33
CA ILE A 135 -2.55 15.74 -8.16
C ILE A 135 -1.63 16.88 -7.71
N ARG A 136 -0.74 16.63 -6.74
CA ARG A 136 0.23 17.64 -6.26
C ARG A 136 1.26 18.04 -7.33
N ALA A 137 1.55 17.15 -8.27
CA ALA A 137 2.43 17.42 -9.40
C ALA A 137 1.73 18.19 -10.54
N GLY A 138 0.45 18.52 -10.40
CA GLY A 138 -0.31 19.26 -11.42
C GLY A 138 -0.67 18.42 -12.65
N VAL A 139 -0.86 17.10 -12.48
CA VAL A 139 -1.31 16.22 -13.56
C VAL A 139 -2.73 16.62 -14.02
N ASP A 140 -2.93 16.61 -15.33
CA ASP A 140 -4.21 16.92 -15.97
C ASP A 140 -5.21 15.75 -15.86
N ASP A 141 -6.47 16.02 -16.20
CA ASP A 141 -7.54 15.01 -16.20
C ASP A 141 -7.22 13.81 -17.10
N ALA A 142 -6.49 14.02 -18.19
CA ALA A 142 -6.08 12.95 -19.08
C ALA A 142 -5.11 11.98 -18.38
N GLY A 143 -4.08 12.51 -17.70
CA GLY A 143 -3.14 11.70 -16.92
C GLY A 143 -3.81 11.00 -15.73
N LEU A 144 -4.76 11.67 -15.05
CA LEU A 144 -5.54 11.03 -13.98
C LEU A 144 -6.41 9.89 -14.52
N LYS A 145 -7.08 10.10 -15.66
CA LYS A 145 -7.86 9.05 -16.34
C LYS A 145 -7.00 7.85 -16.73
N GLU A 146 -5.75 8.07 -17.13
CA GLU A 146 -4.82 7.01 -17.45
C GLU A 146 -4.53 6.13 -16.21
N ILE A 147 -4.17 6.77 -15.09
CA ILE A 147 -3.88 6.07 -13.81
C ILE A 147 -5.10 5.29 -13.32
N ILE A 148 -6.27 5.94 -13.33
CA ILE A 148 -7.54 5.32 -12.92
C ILE A 148 -7.88 4.15 -13.85
N GLY A 149 -7.80 4.35 -15.16
CA GLY A 149 -8.09 3.31 -16.15
C GLY A 149 -7.18 2.10 -16.01
N ALA A 150 -5.90 2.31 -15.73
CA ALA A 150 -4.94 1.24 -15.50
C ALA A 150 -5.21 0.47 -14.19
N ALA A 151 -5.67 1.14 -13.14
CA ALA A 151 -6.07 0.50 -11.88
C ALA A 151 -7.36 -0.30 -12.05
N VAL A 152 -8.36 0.25 -12.74
CA VAL A 152 -9.65 -0.42 -13.02
C VAL A 152 -9.44 -1.66 -13.88
N LYS A 153 -8.63 -1.58 -14.94
CA LYS A 153 -8.34 -2.73 -15.84
C LYS A 153 -7.63 -3.89 -15.14
N ARG A 154 -6.84 -3.62 -14.09
CA ARG A 154 -6.13 -4.64 -13.30
C ARG A 154 -7.00 -5.28 -12.21
N LYS A 155 -8.15 -4.69 -11.87
CA LYS A 155 -9.07 -5.27 -10.89
C LYS A 155 -9.64 -6.56 -11.49
N LYS A 156 -9.38 -7.72 -10.87
CA LYS A 156 -10.04 -8.98 -11.25
C LYS A 156 -11.55 -8.74 -11.25
N ALA A 157 -12.20 -9.05 -12.38
CA ALA A 157 -13.65 -8.94 -12.49
C ALA A 157 -14.29 -9.83 -11.42
N LYS A 158 -14.99 -9.22 -10.46
CA LYS A 158 -15.78 -9.95 -9.45
C LYS A 158 -17.16 -10.35 -9.98
N HIS A 159 -17.26 -10.54 -11.30
CA HIS A 159 -18.47 -10.95 -12.01
C HIS A 159 -18.45 -12.44 -12.37
N ALA A 160 -17.69 -13.26 -11.65
CA ALA A 160 -17.91 -14.69 -11.64
C ALA A 160 -19.29 -14.94 -11.00
N GLY A 161 -20.30 -15.19 -11.84
CA GLY A 161 -21.70 -15.39 -11.42
C GLY A 161 -22.70 -14.41 -12.04
N MET A 162 -22.30 -13.47 -12.91
CA MET A 162 -23.26 -12.55 -13.55
C MET A 162 -24.35 -13.26 -14.36
N PHE A 163 -24.04 -14.47 -14.87
CA PHE A 163 -24.98 -15.35 -15.56
C PHE A 163 -25.89 -16.16 -14.61
N ASP A 164 -25.56 -16.27 -13.32
CA ASP A 164 -26.43 -16.86 -12.28
C ASP A 164 -27.33 -15.82 -11.60
N ILE A 165 -27.09 -14.52 -11.85
CA ILE A 165 -27.95 -13.43 -11.36
C ILE A 165 -29.37 -13.56 -11.92
N ALA A 166 -29.52 -14.03 -13.16
CA ALA A 166 -30.82 -14.25 -13.79
C ALA A 166 -31.66 -15.37 -13.13
N LYS A 167 -31.05 -16.22 -12.29
CA LYS A 167 -31.72 -17.40 -11.69
C LYS A 167 -32.20 -17.20 -10.25
N THR A 168 -31.96 -16.05 -9.62
CA THR A 168 -32.22 -15.89 -8.18
C THR A 168 -33.29 -14.83 -7.92
N ALA A 169 -34.46 -15.24 -7.43
CA ALA A 169 -35.69 -14.44 -7.40
C ALA A 169 -35.72 -13.29 -6.37
N ASN A 170 -34.80 -13.22 -5.41
CA ASN A 170 -34.70 -12.10 -4.46
C ASN A 170 -33.43 -12.19 -3.61
N ARG A 171 -32.58 -11.14 -3.61
CA ARG A 171 -31.58 -10.95 -2.55
C ARG A 171 -31.33 -9.48 -2.18
N PRO A 172 -31.06 -9.20 -0.88
CA PRO A 172 -30.83 -7.87 -0.34
C PRO A 172 -29.51 -7.24 -0.81
N MET A 173 -29.52 -5.90 -0.85
CA MET A 173 -28.52 -5.01 -1.46
C MET A 173 -27.05 -5.20 -0.98
N ILE A 174 -26.84 -5.92 0.13
CA ILE A 174 -25.52 -6.21 0.72
C ILE A 174 -24.64 -7.11 -0.19
N HIS A 175 -25.23 -7.87 -1.10
CA HIS A 175 -24.49 -8.78 -1.98
C HIS A 175 -24.10 -8.19 -3.35
N ILE A 176 -24.43 -6.92 -3.62
CA ILE A 176 -24.19 -6.29 -4.92
C ILE A 176 -22.87 -5.49 -4.96
N GLY A 177 -22.24 -5.24 -3.81
CA GLY A 177 -20.98 -4.51 -3.73
C GLY A 177 -19.93 -5.26 -2.93
N GLY A 178 -18.98 -5.90 -3.61
CA GLY A 178 -17.92 -6.62 -2.91
C GLY A 178 -16.93 -7.31 -3.78
#